data_AF-A0A9X6NS36-F1
#
_entry.id   AF-A0A9X6NS36-F1
#
_cell.length_a   1.000
_cell.length_b   1.000
_cell.length_c   1.000
_cell.angle_alpha   90.00
_cell.angle_beta   90.00
_cell.angle_gamma   90.00
#
_symmetry.space_group_name_H-M   'P 1'
#
loop_
_entity.id
_entity.type
_entity.pdbx_description
1 polymer ?
#
loop_
_entity_poly.entity_id
_entity_poly.type
_entity_poly.pdbx_seq_one_letter_code
_entity_poly.pdbx_strand_id
1 'polypeptide(L)'
;MSQPWSDGPQPLYTPFFGVMGAASAMIFSALGAAYGTAKSGTGIAAMSVMRPELIMKSVIPVVMAGIIGIYGLVVSVVIIGDINKASYTLFK
;
A
#
# COMPACT_ATOMS: atom_id res chain seq x y z
N MET A 1 5.23 -6.46 -27.05
CA MET A 1 4.63 -5.96 -28.31
C MET A 1 4.47 -4.47 -28.12
N SER A 2 5.47 -3.69 -28.53
CA SER A 2 5.52 -2.23 -28.33
C SER A 2 4.49 -1.56 -29.24
N GLN A 3 3.60 -0.76 -28.66
CA GLN A 3 2.58 -0.05 -29.43
C GLN A 3 3.25 1.08 -30.24
N PRO A 4 2.92 1.23 -31.54
CA PRO A 4 3.52 2.22 -32.45
C PRO A 4 3.13 3.68 -32.19
N TRP A 5 2.45 3.96 -31.06
CA TRP A 5 2.00 5.31 -30.67
C TRP A 5 2.78 5.87 -29.45
N SER A 6 3.76 5.12 -28.93
CA SER A 6 4.52 5.48 -27.71
C SER A 6 5.73 6.39 -27.97
N ASP A 7 6.02 6.69 -29.24
CA ASP A 7 7.25 7.38 -29.68
C ASP A 7 7.13 8.92 -29.72
N GLY A 8 6.10 9.50 -29.07
CA GLY A 8 6.00 10.94 -28.88
C GLY A 8 6.98 11.47 -27.82
N PRO A 9 7.36 12.77 -27.85
CA PRO A 9 8.12 13.39 -26.76
C PRO A 9 7.36 13.20 -25.44
N GLN A 10 7.93 12.44 -24.51
CA GLN A 10 7.31 12.21 -23.21
C GLN A 10 7.27 13.55 -22.45
N PRO A 11 6.10 14.04 -22.02
CA PRO A 11 6.03 15.31 -21.33
C PRO A 11 6.75 15.23 -19.97
N LEU A 12 7.40 16.32 -19.56
CA LEU A 12 8.24 16.35 -18.35
C LEU A 12 7.48 16.02 -17.04
N TYR A 13 6.14 16.10 -17.06
CA TYR A 13 5.27 15.76 -15.92
C TYR A 13 4.98 14.26 -15.75
N THR A 14 5.43 13.41 -16.68
CA THR A 14 5.19 11.95 -16.63
C THR A 14 5.68 11.29 -15.32
N PRO A 15 6.90 11.56 -14.80
CA PRO A 15 7.34 11.01 -13.52
C PRO A 15 6.56 11.57 -12.31
N PHE A 16 5.99 12.77 -12.40
CA PHE A 16 5.22 13.37 -11.30
C PHE A 16 3.99 12.52 -10.94
N PHE A 17 3.25 12.06 -11.95
CA PHE A 17 2.09 11.17 -11.73
C PHE A 17 2.51 9.77 -11.24
N GLY A 18 3.67 9.26 -11.68
CA GLY A 18 4.21 7.99 -11.19
C GLY A 18 4.54 8.02 -9.69
N VAL A 19 5.26 9.06 -9.24
CA VAL A 19 5.60 9.23 -7.81
C VAL A 19 4.36 9.54 -6.98
N MET A 20 3.40 10.31 -7.50
CA MET A 20 2.11 10.54 -6.83
C MET A 20 1.31 9.25 -6.66
N GLY A 21 1.32 8.35 -7.65
CA GLY A 21 0.72 7.03 -7.57
C GLY A 21 1.36 6.15 -6.48
N ALA A 22 2.70 6.12 -6.43
CA ALA A 22 3.43 5.41 -5.38
C ALA A 22 3.16 5.99 -3.98
N ALA A 23 3.12 7.32 -3.85
CA ALA A 23 2.83 7.99 -2.57
C ALA A 23 1.40 7.70 -2.09
N SER A 24 0.41 7.83 -2.97
CA SER A 24 -1.00 7.57 -2.62
C SER A 24 -1.24 6.10 -2.24
N ALA A 25 -0.64 5.15 -2.97
CA ALA A 25 -0.71 3.73 -2.62
C ALA A 25 -0.20 3.45 -1.20
N MET A 26 0.97 3.99 -0.83
CA MET A 26 1.49 3.84 0.54
C MET A 26 0.60 4.49 1.59
N ILE A 27 0.21 5.75 1.38
CA ILE A 27 -0.48 6.55 2.40
C ILE A 27 -1.84 5.93 2.73
N PHE A 28 -2.63 5.58 1.72
CA PHE A 28 -3.97 5.00 1.95
C PHE A 28 -3.89 3.59 2.53
N SER A 29 -2.95 2.76 2.09
CA SER A 29 -2.75 1.43 2.69
C SER A 29 -2.26 1.51 4.13
N ALA A 30 -1.34 2.44 4.44
CA ALA A 30 -0.84 2.63 5.80
C ALA A 30 -1.92 3.18 6.73
N LEU A 31 -2.75 4.11 6.27
CA LEU A 31 -3.91 4.61 7.01
C LEU A 31 -4.93 3.50 7.29
N GLY A 32 -5.25 2.68 6.28
CA GLY A 32 -6.15 1.53 6.44
C GLY A 32 -5.64 0.51 7.44
N ALA A 33 -4.35 0.16 7.36
CA ALA A 33 -3.69 -0.75 8.29
C ALA A 33 -3.69 -0.18 9.72
N ALA A 34 -3.29 1.08 9.88
CA ALA A 34 -3.25 1.76 11.19
C ALA A 34 -4.65 1.84 11.83
N TYR A 35 -5.68 2.17 11.05
CA TYR A 35 -7.05 2.23 11.54
C TYR A 35 -7.58 0.84 11.94
N GLY A 36 -7.33 -0.18 11.12
CA GLY A 36 -7.69 -1.56 11.43
C GLY A 36 -7.04 -2.06 12.70
N THR A 37 -5.75 -1.77 12.90
CA THR A 37 -4.99 -2.10 14.12
C THR A 37 -5.48 -1.30 15.31
N ALA A 38 -5.79 -0.01 15.18
CA ALA A 38 -6.28 0.80 16.29
C ALA A 38 -7.62 0.28 16.82
N LYS A 39 -8.58 0.02 15.93
CA LYS A 39 -9.91 -0.47 16.34
C LYS A 39 -9.86 -1.89 16.90
N SER A 40 -9.15 -2.81 16.25
CA SER A 40 -8.99 -4.17 16.79
C SER A 40 -8.20 -4.19 18.10
N GLY A 41 -7.17 -3.35 18.24
CA GLY A 41 -6.37 -3.22 19.46
C GLY A 41 -7.19 -2.79 20.67
N THR A 42 -8.12 -1.84 20.52
CA THR A 42 -9.01 -1.44 21.63
C THR A 42 -9.92 -2.60 22.09
N GLY A 43 -10.43 -3.40 21.15
CA GLY A 43 -11.22 -4.59 21.46
C GLY A 43 -10.41 -5.69 22.15
N ILE A 44 -9.16 -5.91 21.72
CA ILE A 44 -8.24 -6.86 22.36
C ILE A 44 -7.91 -6.43 23.78
N ALA A 45 -7.63 -5.14 24.00
CA ALA A 45 -7.35 -4.60 25.32
C ALA A 45 -8.55 -4.81 26.28
N ALA A 46 -9.77 -4.52 25.84
CA ALA A 46 -10.98 -4.77 26.63
C ALA A 46 -11.22 -6.27 26.90
N MET A 47 -10.99 -7.13 25.90
CA MET A 47 -11.14 -8.59 26.07
C MET A 47 -10.06 -9.20 26.96
N SER A 48 -8.85 -8.62 26.98
CA SER A 48 -7.72 -9.14 27.75
C SER A 48 -7.97 -9.16 29.26
N VAL A 49 -8.78 -8.22 29.76
CA VAL A 49 -9.17 -8.15 31.17
C VAL A 49 -10.40 -9.03 31.49
N MET A 50 -11.31 -9.25 30.53
CA MET A 50 -12.52 -10.04 30.78
C MET A 50 -12.32 -11.55 30.61
N ARG A 51 -11.59 -11.98 29.57
CA ARG A 51 -11.40 -13.39 29.17
C ARG A 51 -9.99 -13.58 28.58
N PRO A 52 -8.94 -13.66 29.42
CA PRO A 52 -7.54 -13.70 28.95
C PRO A 52 -7.19 -14.94 28.11
N GLU A 53 -7.94 -16.03 28.27
CA GLU A 53 -7.79 -17.27 27.51
C GLU A 53 -7.98 -17.08 25.99
N LEU A 54 -8.70 -16.02 25.58
CA LEU A 54 -9.08 -15.78 24.19
C LEU A 54 -8.14 -14.81 23.45
N ILE A 55 -7.12 -14.27 24.11
CA ILE A 55 -6.21 -13.25 23.53
C ILE A 55 -5.53 -13.75 22.26
N MET A 56 -5.00 -14.98 22.25
CA MET A 56 -4.32 -15.54 21.08
C MET A 56 -5.24 -15.61 19.84
N LYS A 57 -6.53 -15.87 20.02
CA LYS A 57 -7.50 -15.95 18.91
C LYS A 57 -7.93 -14.57 18.42
N SER A 58 -7.93 -13.56 19.31
CA SER A 58 -8.34 -12.20 18.97
C SER A 58 -7.27 -11.37 18.27
N VAL A 59 -6.05 -11.90 18.08
CA VAL A 59 -4.96 -11.24 17.33
C VAL A 59 -5.14 -11.34 15.80
N ILE A 60 -5.92 -12.31 15.30
CA ILE A 60 -6.12 -12.52 13.85
C ILE A 60 -6.55 -11.24 13.09
N PRO A 61 -7.52 -10.43 13.58
CA PRO A 61 -7.90 -9.17 12.93
C PRO A 61 -6.77 -8.14 12.82
N VAL A 62 -5.85 -8.10 13.79
CA VAL A 62 -4.68 -7.20 13.75
C VAL A 62 -3.73 -7.62 12.63
N VAL A 63 -3.49 -8.92 12.48
CA VAL A 63 -2.64 -9.46 11.41
C VAL A 63 -3.25 -9.19 10.04
N MET A 64 -4.58 -9.34 9.91
CA MET A 64 -5.29 -9.02 8.67
C MET A 64 -5.26 -7.53 8.32
N ALA A 65 -5.23 -6.63 9.30
CA ALA A 65 -4.97 -5.21 9.05
C ALA A 65 -3.52 -4.97 8.60
N GLY A 66 -2.55 -5.70 9.16
CA GLY A 66 -1.13 -5.59 8.83
C GLY A 66 -0.80 -5.96 7.39
N ILE A 67 -1.39 -7.01 6.84
CA ILE A 67 -1.15 -7.42 5.45
C ILE A 67 -1.55 -6.35 4.42
N ILE A 68 -2.54 -5.50 4.73
CA ILE A 68 -2.97 -4.39 3.88
C ILE A 68 -1.84 -3.36 3.69
N GLY A 69 -1.05 -3.10 4.73
CA GLY A 69 0.12 -2.24 4.65
C GLY A 69 1.22 -2.82 3.75
N ILE A 70 1.42 -4.14 3.81
CA ILE A 70 2.38 -4.84 2.94
C ILE A 70 1.95 -4.76 1.47
N TYR A 71 0.65 -4.86 1.17
CA TYR A 71 0.16 -4.69 -0.20
C TYR A 71 0.48 -3.30 -0.76
N GLY A 72 0.29 -2.23 0.02
CA GLY A 72 0.67 -0.88 -0.39
C GLY A 72 2.18 -0.72 -0.65
N LEU A 73 3.00 -1.36 0.20
CA LEU A 73 4.47 -1.37 0.04
C LEU A 73 4.90 -2.04 -1.25
N VAL A 74 4.40 -3.26 -1.52
CA VAL A 74 4.78 -4.01 -2.72
C VAL A 74 4.42 -3.24 -3.99
N VAL A 75 3.22 -2.66 -4.05
CA VAL A 75 2.77 -1.86 -5.20
C VAL A 75 3.67 -0.65 -5.42
N SER A 76 4.04 0.05 -4.35
CA SER A 76 4.86 1.27 -4.43
C SER A 76 6.29 0.97 -4.89
N VAL A 77 6.87 -0.16 -4.44
CA VAL A 77 8.19 -0.61 -4.88
C VAL A 77 8.18 -0.98 -6.36
N VAL A 78 7.12 -1.64 -6.86
CA VAL A 78 6.99 -1.97 -8.28
C VAL A 78 6.94 -0.71 -9.15
N ILE A 79 6.18 0.31 -8.72
CA ILE A 79 6.09 1.60 -9.44
C ILE A 79 7.46 2.29 -9.49
N ILE A 80 8.15 2.39 -8.36
CA ILE A 80 9.49 3.03 -8.29
C ILE A 80 10.52 2.26 -9.13
N GLY A 81 10.43 0.93 -9.15
CA GLY A 81 11.30 0.09 -9.97
C GLY A 81 11.18 0.32 -11.47
N ASP A 82 10.01 0.76 -11.94
CA ASP A 82 9.77 1.09 -13.36
C ASP A 82 10.11 2.55 -13.70
N ILE A 83 10.10 3.49 -12.74
CA ILE A 83 10.44 4.92 -12.94
C ILE A 83 11.92 5.14 -13.31
N ASN A 84 12.82 4.27 -12.86
CA ASN A 84 14.27 4.39 -13.12
C ASN A 84 14.70 3.89 -14.51
N LYS A 85 13.79 3.31 -15.31
CA LYS A 85 14.09 2.97 -16.70
C LYS A 85 13.96 4.24 -17.53
N ALA A 86 15.01 4.59 -18.28
CA ALA A 86 15.26 5.88 -18.95
C ALA A 86 14.16 6.45 -19.88
N SER A 87 13.00 5.80 -20.02
CA SER A 87 11.79 6.32 -20.65
C SER A 87 10.57 5.85 -19.85
N TYR A 88 10.13 6.64 -18.86
CA TYR A 88 8.84 6.41 -18.20
C TYR A 88 7.74 6.89 -19.16
N THR A 89 7.00 5.96 -19.76
CA THR A 89 5.90 6.27 -20.66
C THR A 89 4.63 6.52 -19.85
N LEU A 90 3.83 7.52 -20.24
CA LEU A 90 2.58 7.84 -19.54
C LEU A 90 1.54 6.71 -19.66
N PHE A 91 1.71 5.84 -20.67
CA PHE A 91 0.90 4.68 -20.96
C PHE A 91 1.82 3.45 -21.11
N LYS A 92 1.38 2.30 -20.61
CA LYS A 92 2.02 1.00 -20.82
C LYS A 92 1.35 0.28 -21.98
#